data_AF-A0A9X0YSK5-F1
#
_entry.id   AF-A0A9X0YSK5-F1
#
_cell.length_a   1.000
_cell.length_b   1.000
_cell.length_c   1.000
_cell.angle_alpha   90.00
_cell.angle_beta   90.00
_cell.angle_gamma   90.00
#
_symmetry.space_group_name_H-M   'P 1'
#
loop_
_entity.id
_entity.type
_entity.pdbx_description
1 polymer ?
#
loop_
_entity_poly.entity_id
_entity_poly.type
_entity_poly.pdbx_seq_one_letter_code
_entity_poly.pdbx_strand_id
1 'polypeptide(L)' 'SNKAPKEWGELLGDPAITTAILDRIMHRAEIIHLNEDSYRMKHRLSIFGEESVSN' A
#
# COMPACT_ATOMS: atom_id res chain seq x y z
N SER A 1 0.01 -3.94 3.78
CA SER A 1 -0.58 -2.64 4.17
C SER A 1 -0.03 -1.58 3.23
N ASN A 2 -0.81 -0.55 2.90
CA ASN A 2 -0.34 0.62 2.14
C ASN A 2 0.26 1.71 3.05
N LYS A 3 0.45 1.38 4.34
CA LYS A 3 1.01 2.24 5.39
C LYS A 3 2.24 1.59 5.98
N ALA A 4 3.27 2.39 6.25
CA ALA A 4 4.49 1.91 6.90
C ALA A 4 4.17 1.45 8.33
N PRO A 5 4.86 0.44 8.88
CA PRO A 5 4.64 -0.03 10.25
C PRO A 5 4.62 1.10 11.31
N LYS A 6 5.46 2.13 11.13
CA LYS A 6 5.51 3.29 12.02
C LYS A 6 4.20 4.10 12.05
N GLU A 7 3.44 4.11 10.95
CA GLU A 7 2.17 4.81 10.85
C GLU A 7 1.01 4.02 11.49
N TRP A 8 1.22 2.78 11.92
CA TRP A 8 0.15 1.95 12.49
C TRP A 8 -0.23 2.37 13.91
N GLY A 9 0.58 3.19 14.58
CA GLY A 9 0.27 3.72 15.91
C GLY A 9 -1.02 4.54 15.91
N GLU A 10 -1.23 5.34 14.86
CA GLU A 10 -2.45 6.12 14.65
C GLU A 10 -3.64 5.23 14.28
N LEU A 11 -3.40 4.12 13.60
CA LEU A 11 -4.44 3.17 13.18
C LEU A 11 -5.00 2.36 14.35
N LEU A 12 -4.13 1.99 15.30
CA LEU A 12 -4.46 1.10 16.41
C LEU A 12 -4.76 1.82 17.73
N GLY A 13 -4.58 3.14 17.78
CA GLY A 13 -5.03 4.01 18.87
C GLY A 13 -4.18 4.00 20.14
N ASP A 14 -3.40 2.96 20.38
CA ASP A 14 -2.44 2.88 21.49
C ASP A 14 -1.03 2.55 20.97
N PRO A 15 -0.05 3.46 21.14
CA PRO A 15 1.33 3.25 20.70
C PRO A 15 2.02 2.03 21.34
N ALA A 16 1.79 1.75 22.63
CA ALA A 16 2.44 0.65 23.33
C ALA A 16 1.92 -0.70 22.84
N ILE A 17 0.59 -0.83 22.67
CA ILE A 17 -0.03 -2.02 22.09
C ILE A 17 0.42 -2.20 20.64
N THR A 18 0.47 -1.12 19.87
CA THR A 18 0.93 -1.15 18.47
C THR A 18 2.35 -1.71 18.37
N THR A 19 3.28 -1.20 19.18
CA THR A 19 4.65 -1.69 19.19
C THR A 19 4.72 -3.16 19.55
N ALA A 20 3.96 -3.62 20.54
CA ALA A 20 3.92 -5.03 20.93
C ALA A 20 3.37 -5.96 19.83
N ILE A 21 2.37 -5.49 19.07
CA ILE A 21 1.83 -6.23 17.92
C ILE A 21 2.85 -6.28 16.78
N LEU A 22 3.43 -5.12 16.43
CA LEU A 22 4.42 -5.04 15.37
C LEU A 22 5.65 -5.89 15.65
N ASP A 23 6.14 -5.90 16.89
CA ASP A 23 7.24 -6.75 17.34
C ASP A 23 6.94 -8.25 17.06
N ARG A 24 5.76 -8.72 17.47
CA ARG A 24 5.34 -10.12 17.25
C ARG A 24 5.23 -10.49 15.77
N ILE A 25 4.76 -9.57 14.93
CA ILE A 25 4.63 -9.78 13.48
C ILE A 25 6.02 -9.77 12.82
N MET A 26 6.83 -8.75 13.09
CA MET A 26 8.16 -8.58 12.50
C MET A 26 9.13 -9.70 12.90
N HIS A 27 8.95 -10.30 14.08
CA HIS A 27 9.75 -11.44 14.50
C HIS A 27 9.54 -12.70 13.64
N ARG A 28 8.40 -12.85 12.96
CA ARG A 28 8.04 -14.07 12.21
C ARG A 28 7.78 -13.85 10.73
N ALA A 29 7.82 -12.62 10.26
CA ALA A 29 7.47 -12.26 8.89
C ALA A 29 8.65 -11.59 8.18
N GLU A 30 8.78 -11.86 6.88
CA GLU A 30 9.69 -11.15 6.00
C GLU A 30 9.00 -9.91 5.41
N ILE A 31 9.73 -8.79 5.38
CA ILE A 31 9.21 -7.53 4.83
C ILE A 31 9.54 -7.44 3.34
N ILE A 32 8.51 -7.57 2.51
CA ILE A 32 8.63 -7.38 1.05
C ILE A 32 8.12 -5.99 0.69
N HIS A 33 9.01 -5.17 0.11
CA HIS A 33 8.68 -3.82 -0.36
C HIS A 33 8.21 -3.89 -1.81
N LEU A 34 6.96 -3.51 -2.08
CA LEU A 34 6.39 -3.43 -3.42
C LEU A 34 6.34 -1.96 -3.84
N ASN A 35 7.36 -1.54 -4.60
CA ASN A 35 7.54 -0.15 -5.02
C ASN A 35 7.21 0.08 -6.51
N GLU A 36 6.70 -0.94 -7.20
CA GLU A 36 6.33 -0.83 -8.61
C GLU A 36 4.97 -0.14 -8.81
N ASP A 37 4.75 0.36 -10.02
CA ASP A 37 3.44 0.91 -10.38
C ASP A 37 2.34 -0.13 -10.20
N SER A 38 1.17 0.37 -9.81
CA SER A 38 -0.05 -0.41 -9.69
C SER A 38 -0.31 -1.20 -10.97
N TYR A 39 -0.43 -2.52 -10.84
CA TYR A 39 -0.82 -3.40 -11.94
C TYR A 39 -2.08 -2.90 -12.66
N ARG A 40 -3.06 -2.39 -11.89
CA ARG A 40 -4.32 -1.85 -12.41
C ARG A 40 -4.12 -0.59 -13.27
N MET A 41 -3.10 0.22 -12.97
CA MET A 41 -2.77 1.40 -13.78
C MET A 41 -2.04 0.99 -15.05
N LYS A 42 -1.06 0.07 -14.95
CA LYS A 42 -0.32 -0.47 -16.09
C LYS A 42 -1.23 -1.13 -17.15
N HIS A 43 -2.28 -1.81 -16.72
CA HIS A 43 -3.20 -2.56 -17.60
C HIS A 43 -4.57 -1.90 -17.72
N ARG A 44 -4.66 -0.60 -17.41
CA ARG A 44 -5.91 0.14 -17.56
C ARG A 44 -6.22 0.24 -19.06
N LEU A 45 -7.23 -0.49 -19.51
CA LEU A 45 -7.90 -0.17 -20.77
C LEU A 45 -8.71 1.09 -20.56
N SER A 46 -8.44 2.12 -21.36
CA SER A 46 -9.21 3.35 -21.29
C SER A 46 -10.68 3.02 -21.60
N ILE A 47 -11.58 3.42 -20.69
CA ILE A 47 -13.03 3.28 -20.89
C ILE A 47 -13.49 4.21 -22.02
N PHE A 48 -12.78 5.32 -22.19
CA PHE A 48 -12.93 6.21 -23.33
C PHE A 48 -11.91 5.79 -24.38
N GLY A 49 -12.37 5.22 -25.50
CA GLY A 49 -11.49 5.01 -26.65
C GLY A 49 -10.79 6.33 -27.01
N GLU A 50 -9.60 6.25 -27.62
CA GLU A 50 -8.91 7.44 -28.13
C GLU A 50 -9.79 8.09 -29.22
N GLU A 51 -10.73 8.94 -28.82
CA GLU A 51 -11.28 9.95 -29.69
C GLU A 51 -10.16 10.94 -29.91
N SER A 52 -9.38 10.69 -30.96
CA SER A 52 -8.55 11.71 -31.58
C SER A 52 -9.48 12.86 -31.94
N VAL A 53 -9.52 13.89 -31.08
CA VAL A 53 -10.08 15.18 -31.45
C VAL A 53 -9.12 15.76 -32.48
N SER A 54 -9.33 15.34 -33.73
CA SER A 54 -8.71 15.96 -34.90
C SER A 54 -9.48 17.25 -35.19
N ASN A 55 -8.82 18.34 -34.81
CA ASN A 55 -9.03 19.73 -35.22
C ASN A 55 -10.22 20.48 -34.62
#